data_AF-A0A354Q9B0-F1
#
_entry.id   AF-A0A354Q9B0-F1
#
_cell.length_a   1.000
_cell.length_b   1.000
_cell.length_c   1.000
_cell.angle_alpha   90.00
_cell.angle_beta   90.00
_cell.angle_gamma   90.00
#
_symmetry.space_group_name_H-M   'P 1'
#
loop_
_entity.id
_entity.type
_entity.pdbx_description
1 polymer ?
#
loop_
_entity_poly.entity_id
_entity_poly.type
_entity_poly.pdbx_seq_one_letter_code
_entity_poly.pdbx_strand_id
1 'polypeptide(L)'
;IFERYSGKIRCIILTKNRGVSAARNAAVLKSDSEWIAFLDSDDYWHPEKLQKQIEQTKIRQGFPIHFTDEIWIRNGIRVNPKKKHQKREGWIFQPSLALCLMAPSTVLLRRELLEVHGMFDERLPVCEDYDLWLRLCAQHP
;
A
#
# COMPACT_ATOMS: atom_id res chain seq x y z
N ILE A 1 18.68 16.28 -1.75
CA ILE A 1 17.23 16.03 -1.96
C ILE A 1 16.46 16.11 -0.63
N PHE A 2 16.79 15.29 0.38
CA PHE A 2 16.04 15.26 1.65
C PHE A 2 16.06 16.57 2.46
N GLU A 3 17.17 17.32 2.43
CA GLU A 3 17.26 18.64 3.09
C GLU A 3 16.19 19.63 2.59
N ARG A 4 15.81 19.55 1.31
CA ARG A 4 14.76 20.40 0.71
C ARG A 4 13.37 20.14 1.32
N TYR A 5 13.17 18.97 1.91
CA TYR A 5 11.91 18.54 2.53
C TYR A 5 12.03 18.42 4.05
N SER A 6 13.05 19.05 4.65
CA SER A 6 13.24 19.07 6.10
C SER A 6 11.98 19.58 6.81
N GLY A 7 11.59 18.92 7.88
CA GLY A 7 10.35 19.20 8.63
C GLY A 7 9.05 18.70 7.99
N LYS A 8 9.08 18.25 6.73
CA LYS A 8 7.92 17.64 6.03
C LYS A 8 8.05 16.12 5.88
N ILE A 9 9.28 15.63 5.82
CA ILE A 9 9.59 14.20 5.71
C ILE A 9 10.51 13.80 6.85
N ARG A 10 10.18 12.70 7.52
CA ARG A 10 11.08 12.03 8.47
C ARG A 10 11.80 10.91 7.73
N CYS A 11 13.11 11.05 7.53
CA CYS A 11 13.92 10.01 6.91
C CYS A 11 14.37 8.97 7.96
N ILE A 12 14.27 7.69 7.59
CA ILE A 12 14.73 6.56 8.42
C ILE A 12 15.83 5.86 7.65
N ILE A 13 17.04 5.89 8.18
CA ILE A 13 18.21 5.31 7.53
C ILE A 13 18.47 3.93 8.14
N LEU A 14 18.40 2.89 7.31
CA LEU A 14 18.79 1.54 7.71
C LEU A 14 20.31 1.39 7.63
N THR A 15 20.90 0.66 8.58
CA THR A 15 22.36 0.44 8.65
C THR A 15 22.89 -0.44 7.52
N LYS A 16 22.01 -1.23 6.88
CA LYS A 16 22.31 -2.04 5.70
C LYS A 16 21.06 -2.24 4.87
N ASN A 17 21.23 -2.56 3.59
CA ASN A 17 20.12 -2.97 2.73
C ASN A 17 19.56 -4.32 3.21
N ARG A 18 18.25 -4.35 3.49
CA ARG A 18 17.50 -5.53 3.93
C ARG A 18 16.25 -5.80 3.08
N GLY A 19 16.18 -5.22 1.89
CA GLY A 19 15.03 -5.32 1.00
C GLY A 19 13.88 -4.38 1.37
N VAL A 20 12.86 -4.38 0.50
CA VAL A 20 11.71 -3.47 0.55
C VAL A 20 10.82 -3.72 1.77
N SER A 21 10.58 -4.98 2.13
CA SER A 21 9.79 -5.36 3.32
C SER A 21 10.36 -4.72 4.58
N ALA A 22 11.68 -4.84 4.80
CA ALA A 22 12.34 -4.29 5.98
C ALA A 22 12.27 -2.75 6.01
N ALA A 23 12.36 -2.10 4.85
CA ALA A 23 12.22 -0.65 4.73
C ALA A 23 10.79 -0.18 5.06
N ARG A 24 9.77 -0.86 4.50
CA ARG A 24 8.35 -0.57 4.80
C ARG A 24 8.04 -0.82 6.28
N ASN A 25 8.46 -1.96 6.83
CA ASN A 25 8.28 -2.29 8.25
C ASN A 25 8.92 -1.25 9.16
N ALA A 26 10.17 -0.86 8.88
CA ALA A 26 10.86 0.16 9.67
C ALA A 26 10.13 1.52 9.62
N ALA A 27 9.56 1.89 8.46
CA ALA A 27 8.76 3.11 8.33
C ALA A 27 7.45 3.04 9.12
N VAL A 28 6.72 1.92 9.04
CA VAL A 28 5.47 1.70 9.80
C VAL A 28 5.73 1.80 11.30
N LEU A 29 6.79 1.14 11.80
CA LEU A 29 7.17 1.15 13.22
C LEU A 29 7.58 2.54 13.76
N LYS A 30 7.87 3.51 12.88
CA LYS A 30 8.24 4.88 13.26
C LYS A 30 7.13 5.91 13.01
N SER A 31 6.02 5.47 12.46
CA SER A 31 4.78 6.23 12.37
C SER A 31 3.96 6.00 13.64
N ASP A 32 3.08 6.94 13.98
CA ASP A 32 2.02 6.78 15.00
C ASP A 32 0.63 6.98 14.37
N SER A 33 0.55 7.06 13.04
CA SER A 33 -0.69 7.27 12.31
C SER A 33 -1.62 6.07 12.40
N GLU A 34 -2.90 6.35 12.57
CA GLU A 34 -3.99 5.37 12.57
C GLU A 34 -4.18 4.69 11.19
N TRP A 35 -3.95 5.45 10.13
CA TRP A 35 -3.97 4.97 8.75
C TRP A 35 -2.57 4.97 8.15
N ILE A 36 -2.22 3.90 7.44
CA ILE A 36 -0.95 3.72 6.76
C ILE A 36 -1.21 3.63 5.26
N ALA A 37 -0.44 4.40 4.49
CA ALA A 37 -0.37 4.29 3.05
C ALA A 37 1.08 4.09 2.61
N PHE A 38 1.29 3.37 1.52
CA PHE A 38 2.61 3.10 0.96
C PHE A 38 2.76 3.86 -0.35
N LEU A 39 3.96 4.36 -0.65
CA LEU A 39 4.28 4.96 -1.94
C LEU A 39 5.65 4.46 -2.35
N ASP A 40 5.69 3.71 -3.44
CA ASP A 40 6.95 3.21 -3.99
C ASP A 40 7.74 4.36 -4.63
N SER A 41 9.07 4.27 -4.60
CA SER A 41 9.96 5.40 -4.93
C SER A 41 9.95 5.79 -6.41
N ASP A 42 9.43 4.92 -7.27
CA ASP A 42 9.24 5.11 -8.71
C ASP A 42 7.81 5.50 -9.09
N ASP A 43 6.91 5.62 -8.10
CA ASP A 43 5.54 6.07 -8.28
C ASP A 43 5.34 7.53 -7.82
N TYR A 44 4.22 8.12 -8.25
CA TYR A 44 3.73 9.38 -7.70
C TYR A 44 2.21 9.37 -7.61
N TRP A 45 1.69 10.09 -6.63
CA TRP A 45 0.26 10.22 -6.42
C TRP A 45 -0.32 11.47 -7.07
N HIS A 46 -1.58 11.37 -7.46
CA HIS A 46 -2.39 12.57 -7.70
C HIS A 46 -2.43 13.41 -6.40
N PRO A 47 -2.30 14.75 -6.48
CA PRO A 47 -2.24 15.62 -5.29
C PRO A 47 -3.40 15.41 -4.30
N GLU A 48 -4.57 15.02 -4.82
CA GLU A 48 -5.79 14.82 -4.02
C GLU A 48 -6.01 13.37 -3.55
N LYS A 49 -5.14 12.41 -3.90
CA LYS A 49 -5.38 10.96 -3.64
C LYS A 49 -5.69 10.70 -2.16
N LEU A 50 -4.78 11.13 -1.28
CA LEU A 50 -4.88 10.84 0.15
C LEU A 50 -6.12 11.49 0.77
N GLN A 51 -6.39 12.75 0.41
CA GLN A 51 -7.59 13.45 0.87
C GLN A 51 -8.86 12.67 0.47
N LYS A 52 -8.98 12.32 -0.81
CA LYS A 52 -10.13 11.56 -1.32
C LYS A 52 -10.27 10.19 -0.67
N GLN A 53 -9.18 9.44 -0.48
CA GLN A 53 -9.24 8.14 0.21
C GLN A 53 -9.67 8.28 1.67
N ILE A 54 -9.14 9.25 2.41
CA ILE A 54 -9.53 9.52 3.80
C ILE A 54 -11.00 9.95 3.90
N GLU A 55 -11.50 10.75 2.97
CA GLU A 55 -12.92 11.09 2.91
C GLU A 55 -13.79 9.84 2.69
N GLN A 56 -13.35 8.91 1.82
CA GLN A 56 -14.06 7.65 1.60
C GLN A 56 -14.09 6.75 2.83
N THR A 57 -13.07 6.76 3.70
CA THR A 57 -13.09 5.95 4.93
C THR A 57 -14.16 6.40 5.92
N LYS A 58 -14.54 7.70 5.89
CA LYS A 58 -15.63 8.24 6.71
C LYS A 58 -17.00 7.78 6.23
N ILE A 59 -17.15 7.59 4.92
CA ILE A 59 -18.40 7.15 4.27
C ILE A 59 -18.54 5.63 4.38
N ARG A 60 -17.46 4.89 4.09
CA ARG A 60 -17.41 3.43 4.08
C ARG A 60 -16.93 2.90 5.43
N GLN A 61 -17.72 3.18 6.47
CA GLN A 61 -17.41 2.70 7.82
C GLN A 61 -17.39 1.16 7.88
N GLY A 62 -16.48 0.61 8.69
CA GLY A 62 -16.33 -0.84 8.85
C GLY A 62 -15.39 -1.51 7.83
N PHE A 63 -14.87 -0.79 6.84
CA PHE A 63 -13.84 -1.30 5.93
C PHE A 63 -12.45 -0.82 6.37
N PRO A 64 -11.54 -1.70 6.80
CA PRO A 64 -10.23 -1.29 7.32
C PRO A 64 -9.17 -1.17 6.22
N ILE A 65 -9.50 -1.47 4.96
CA ILE A 65 -8.60 -1.43 3.80
C ILE A 65 -9.30 -0.69 2.66
N HIS A 66 -8.61 0.29 2.10
CA HIS A 66 -9.04 1.05 0.93
C HIS A 66 -7.92 1.06 -0.09
N PHE A 67 -8.28 0.95 -1.37
CA PHE A 67 -7.33 1.07 -2.47
C PHE A 67 -8.03 1.70 -3.66
N THR A 68 -7.24 2.18 -4.62
CA THR A 68 -7.74 2.89 -5.79
C THR A 68 -7.38 2.16 -7.08
N ASP A 69 -8.01 2.59 -8.16
CA ASP A 69 -7.43 2.41 -9.48
C ASP A 69 -6.06 3.11 -9.58
N GLU A 70 -5.30 2.71 -10.60
CA GLU A 70 -3.96 3.20 -10.89
C GLU A 70 -3.79 3.37 -12.39
N ILE A 71 -2.86 4.22 -12.79
CA ILE A 71 -2.50 4.46 -14.18
C ILE A 71 -1.07 3.94 -14.36
N TRP A 72 -0.86 3.01 -15.30
CA TRP A 72 0.50 2.56 -15.57
C TRP A 72 1.15 3.46 -16.61
N ILE A 73 2.39 3.84 -16.35
CA ILE A 73 3.22 4.59 -17.28
C ILE A 73 4.40 3.69 -17.67
N ARG A 74 4.64 3.51 -18.96
CA ARG A 74 5.83 2.83 -19.48
C ARG A 74 6.53 3.74 -20.47
N ASN A 75 7.80 4.08 -20.19
CA ASN A 75 8.59 4.99 -21.02
C ASN A 75 7.88 6.33 -21.31
N GLY A 76 7.22 6.89 -20.29
CA GLY A 76 6.44 8.14 -20.41
C GLY A 76 5.07 7.99 -21.09
N ILE A 77 4.69 6.79 -21.53
CA ILE A 77 3.42 6.53 -22.22
C ILE A 77 2.44 5.86 -21.26
N ARG A 78 1.21 6.38 -21.20
CA ARG A 78 0.12 5.75 -20.46
C ARG A 78 -0.26 4.40 -21.08
N VAL A 79 -0.25 3.37 -20.26
CA VAL A 79 -0.68 2.02 -20.59
C VAL A 79 -1.81 1.66 -19.65
N ASN A 80 -3.03 1.53 -20.18
CA ASN A 80 -4.16 1.20 -19.31
C ASN A 80 -4.06 -0.26 -18.83
N PRO A 81 -4.38 -0.54 -17.56
CA PRO A 81 -4.46 -1.92 -17.07
C PRO A 81 -5.46 -2.73 -17.90
N LYS A 82 -5.13 -4.01 -18.16
CA LYS A 82 -6.07 -4.94 -18.80
C LYS A 82 -7.31 -5.17 -17.92
N LYS A 83 -8.46 -5.55 -18.49
CA LYS A 83 -9.71 -5.88 -17.77
C LYS A 83 -9.51 -6.78 -16.54
N LYS A 84 -8.56 -7.72 -16.59
CA LYS A 84 -8.25 -8.61 -15.46
C LYS A 84 -7.76 -7.89 -14.19
N HIS A 85 -7.21 -6.68 -14.31
CA HIS A 85 -6.75 -5.86 -13.18
C HIS A 85 -7.82 -4.87 -12.70
N GLN A 86 -9.06 -4.99 -13.19
CA GLN A 86 -10.16 -4.18 -12.68
C GLN A 86 -10.29 -4.39 -11.17
N LYS A 87 -10.22 -3.28 -10.44
CA LYS A 87 -10.36 -3.27 -8.99
C LYS A 87 -11.77 -3.72 -8.60
N ARG A 88 -11.86 -4.44 -7.49
CA ARG A 88 -13.11 -5.00 -6.95
C ARG A 88 -13.30 -4.48 -5.52
N GLU A 89 -14.53 -4.47 -5.03
CA GLU A 89 -14.84 -4.07 -3.66
C GLU A 89 -15.48 -5.23 -2.88
N GLY A 90 -15.44 -5.13 -1.55
CA GLY A 90 -15.90 -6.18 -0.64
C GLY A 90 -14.93 -7.36 -0.56
N TRP A 91 -15.45 -8.55 -0.31
CA TRP A 91 -14.63 -9.75 -0.16
C TRP A 91 -13.89 -10.14 -1.44
N ILE A 92 -12.64 -9.66 -1.57
CA ILE A 92 -11.79 -9.89 -2.73
C ILE A 92 -10.77 -11.03 -2.55
N PHE A 93 -10.81 -11.80 -1.46
CA PHE A 93 -9.85 -12.90 -1.24
C PHE A 93 -9.79 -13.88 -2.41
N GLN A 94 -10.93 -14.45 -2.81
CA GLN A 94 -11.00 -15.44 -3.88
C GLN A 94 -10.47 -14.91 -5.23
N PRO A 95 -10.89 -13.72 -5.72
CA PRO A 95 -10.29 -13.19 -6.95
C PRO A 95 -8.82 -12.80 -6.76
N SER A 96 -8.39 -12.39 -5.56
CA SER A 96 -6.99 -12.11 -5.28
C SER A 96 -6.11 -13.35 -5.37
N LEU A 97 -6.59 -14.57 -5.12
CA LEU A 97 -5.80 -15.81 -5.29
C LEU A 97 -5.25 -16.02 -6.71
N ALA A 98 -5.97 -15.52 -7.72
CA ALA A 98 -5.58 -15.66 -9.12
C ALA A 98 -4.67 -14.52 -9.61
N LEU A 99 -4.68 -13.38 -8.93
CA LEU A 99 -3.99 -12.16 -9.35
C LEU A 99 -3.86 -11.19 -8.18
N CYS A 100 -2.68 -10.62 -7.98
CA CYS A 100 -2.51 -9.49 -7.07
C CYS A 100 -3.29 -8.28 -7.60
N LEU A 101 -4.42 -7.95 -6.95
CA LEU A 101 -5.32 -6.86 -7.38
C LEU A 101 -4.93 -5.49 -6.80
N MET A 102 -4.05 -5.45 -5.80
CA MET A 102 -3.67 -4.23 -5.08
C MET A 102 -2.18 -3.99 -5.22
N ALA A 103 -1.80 -2.87 -5.83
CA ALA A 103 -0.41 -2.41 -5.81
C ALA A 103 -0.15 -1.63 -4.51
N PRO A 104 1.06 -1.69 -3.93
CA PRO A 104 1.39 -1.02 -2.67
C PRO A 104 1.00 0.46 -2.67
N SER A 105 1.37 1.18 -3.74
CA SER A 105 1.07 2.61 -3.93
C SER A 105 -0.42 2.96 -3.95
N THR A 106 -1.33 1.99 -4.09
CA THR A 106 -2.77 2.26 -4.06
C THR A 106 -3.37 2.18 -2.67
N VAL A 107 -2.74 1.44 -1.75
CA VAL A 107 -3.35 1.02 -0.48
C VAL A 107 -3.31 2.12 0.59
N LEU A 108 -4.41 2.21 1.32
CA LEU A 108 -4.59 2.92 2.59
C LEU A 108 -5.27 1.93 3.55
N LEU A 109 -4.62 1.57 4.65
CA LEU A 109 -5.13 0.57 5.59
C LEU A 109 -5.04 1.03 7.04
N ARG A 110 -5.88 0.47 7.90
CA ARG A 110 -5.79 0.63 9.36
C ARG A 110 -4.49 0.01 9.85
N ARG A 111 -3.69 0.78 10.59
CA ARG A 111 -2.43 0.32 11.19
C ARG A 111 -2.60 -0.99 11.97
N GLU A 112 -3.68 -1.09 12.75
CA GLU A 112 -4.04 -2.27 13.56
C GLU A 112 -3.99 -3.57 12.76
N LEU A 113 -4.31 -3.55 11.46
CA LEU A 113 -4.23 -4.75 10.62
C LEU A 113 -2.81 -5.31 10.54
N LEU A 114 -1.80 -4.45 10.51
CA LEU A 114 -0.39 -4.87 10.48
C LEU A 114 0.07 -5.39 11.85
N GLU A 115 -0.56 -4.96 12.93
CA GLU A 115 -0.28 -5.41 14.29
C GLU A 115 -0.91 -6.78 14.56
N VAL A 116 -2.15 -6.99 14.10
CA VAL A 116 -2.91 -8.23 14.30
C VAL A 116 -2.48 -9.33 13.32
N HIS A 117 -2.32 -9.01 12.04
CA HIS A 117 -2.05 -10.01 11.00
C HIS A 117 -0.58 -10.14 10.65
N GLY A 118 0.28 -9.27 11.19
CA GLY A 118 1.70 -9.18 10.90
C GLY A 118 2.01 -8.27 9.71
N MET A 119 3.20 -7.68 9.73
CA MET A 119 3.70 -6.77 8.68
C MET A 119 4.17 -7.53 7.43
N PHE A 120 4.96 -6.88 6.55
CA PHE A 120 5.53 -7.54 5.37
C PHE A 120 6.56 -8.59 5.80
N ASP A 121 6.52 -9.78 5.19
CA ASP A 121 7.53 -10.81 5.44
C ASP A 121 8.87 -10.41 4.82
N GLU A 122 9.89 -10.20 5.66
CA GLU A 122 11.24 -9.81 5.23
C GLU A 122 12.03 -10.95 4.59
N ARG A 123 11.51 -12.19 4.62
CA ARG A 123 12.12 -13.36 3.98
C ARG A 123 11.71 -13.49 2.50
N LEU A 124 10.63 -12.82 2.08
CA LEU A 124 10.17 -12.84 0.70
C LEU A 124 10.93 -11.78 -0.12
N PRO A 125 11.69 -12.19 -1.15
CA PRO A 125 12.41 -11.23 -2.00
C PRO A 125 11.51 -10.52 -3.01
N VAL A 126 10.35 -11.10 -3.32
CA VAL A 126 9.31 -10.60 -4.22
C VAL A 126 7.95 -11.08 -3.73
N CYS A 127 6.88 -10.41 -4.17
CA CYS A 127 5.50 -10.73 -3.82
C CYS A 127 5.21 -10.62 -2.30
N GLU A 128 6.01 -9.86 -1.58
CA GLU A 128 5.85 -9.56 -0.16
C GLU A 128 4.54 -8.80 0.12
N ASP A 129 4.13 -7.98 -0.83
CA ASP A 129 2.88 -7.23 -0.82
C ASP A 129 1.70 -8.17 -1.06
N TYR A 130 1.82 -9.05 -2.05
CA TYR A 130 0.80 -10.01 -2.39
C TYR A 130 0.51 -11.00 -1.25
N ASP A 131 1.56 -11.47 -0.54
CA ASP A 131 1.40 -12.24 0.70
C ASP A 131 0.56 -11.49 1.74
N LEU A 132 0.93 -10.23 2.03
CA LEU A 132 0.22 -9.41 3.01
C LEU A 132 -1.24 -9.19 2.60
N TRP A 133 -1.49 -8.88 1.33
CA TRP A 133 -2.83 -8.68 0.80
C TRP A 133 -3.69 -9.93 0.91
N LEU A 134 -3.14 -11.12 0.63
CA LEU A 134 -3.89 -12.37 0.78
C LEU A 134 -4.24 -12.64 2.24
N ARG A 135 -3.31 -12.43 3.19
CA ARG A 135 -3.58 -12.58 4.63
C ARG A 135 -4.69 -11.64 5.09
N LEU A 136 -4.65 -10.39 4.66
CA LEU A 136 -5.66 -9.39 5.04
C LEU A 136 -7.02 -9.67 4.41
N CYS A 137 -7.07 -9.90 3.08
CA CYS A 137 -8.34 -10.14 2.39
C CYS A 137 -9.03 -11.44 2.84
N ALA A 138 -8.28 -12.43 3.34
CA ALA A 138 -8.86 -13.65 3.91
C ALA A 138 -9.73 -13.39 5.15
N GLN A 139 -9.49 -12.27 5.84
CA GLN A 139 -10.11 -11.96 7.13
C GLN A 139 -10.96 -10.67 7.08
N HIS A 140 -10.80 -9.83 6.06
CA HIS A 140 -11.46 -8.54 5.94
C HIS A 140 -12.02 -8.31 4.53
N PRO A 141 -13.20 -7.67 4.42
CA PRO A 141 -13.79 -7.25 3.15
C PRO A 141 -13.17 -5.96 2.59
#